data_AF-A0A812Q7W3-F1
#
_entry.id   AF-A0A812Q7W3-F1
#
_cell.length_a   1.000
_cell.length_b   1.000
_cell.length_c   1.000
_cell.angle_alpha   90.00
_cell.angle_beta   90.00
_cell.angle_gamma   90.00
#
_symmetry.space_group_name_H-M   'P 1'
#
loop_
_entity.id
_entity.type
_entity.pdbx_description
1 polymer ?
#
loop_
_entity_poly.entity_id
_entity_poly.type
_entity_poly.pdbx_seq_one_letter_code
_entity_poly.pdbx_strand_id
1 'polypeptide(L)'
;MMISTARYNYYHQYAQQDFTLLDQRLGTLEELRALTQAAHDRGMYVLIDVVMNHMGNEFFFEGHQTDTAPFRFHENHGLREYRLITRRAASELYDTPAGKQPYMDFYFNNTWVEEAKYASPFYGQYGEAAWDQGQGTYDGSDFHHNGDLQNYADPWEINVAKIYGTMDDLRLEHSRVQDVLSATVPPLNDGLHNQKSWEDKYIAMTQALIQSADVDGFRVDTPMQVPLPFYKRWAPAIRSFAKSLGKDRFGLFGEFYVTTERYATMTGRGKDNGMYGQDRFIAGEATLKGGIVYPYYWYTFTALVYRRPQYADGFALAYEQENRMIDTFDPSTNRSEYAQWIFCNNHDNWRLQTLTGKNQLLMCLAIITFWPGLPLHYAGDEQDLGTPGSALDGWAREELSPSIAWSAVRTTSQGNPADRDNFDMTSATYRHIARLNALRRAYFAGFGSATCDQVGTPLPQIEDVSTILGWPGLRFCRCDTRACTAVGPARCHQDLLIFWRGCDIQGADIWRGSSQTKSVSDCG
;
A
#
# COMPACT_ATOMS: atom_id res chain seq x y z
N MET A 1 -13.40 15.80 28.76
CA MET A 1 -13.79 14.57 29.48
C MET A 1 -14.69 13.78 28.54
N MET A 2 -14.15 12.79 27.84
CA MET A 2 -14.92 11.66 27.32
C MET A 2 -14.09 10.41 27.57
N ILE A 3 -14.67 9.55 28.39
CA ILE A 3 -14.18 8.24 28.78
C ILE A 3 -14.52 7.32 27.62
N SER A 4 -13.50 6.67 27.05
CA SER A 4 -13.66 5.49 26.20
C SER A 4 -14.36 4.41 27.02
N THR A 5 -15.67 4.24 26.83
CA THR A 5 -16.34 2.99 27.21
C THR A 5 -16.12 2.00 26.07
N ALA A 6 -15.26 1.02 26.33
CA ALA A 6 -14.96 -0.18 25.56
C ALA A 6 -15.91 -0.47 24.37
N ARG A 7 -15.38 -0.42 23.13
CA ARG A 7 -15.71 -1.39 22.04
C ARG A 7 -14.97 -1.28 20.70
N TYR A 8 -13.98 -0.40 20.50
CA TYR A 8 -13.28 -0.32 19.20
C TYR A 8 -11.79 0.01 19.32
N ASN A 9 -10.97 -0.67 18.51
CA ASN A 9 -9.50 -0.63 18.49
C ASN A 9 -8.92 0.68 17.90
N TYR A 10 -9.39 1.87 18.29
CA TYR A 10 -8.97 3.16 17.69
C TYR A 10 -7.51 3.60 17.89
N TYR A 11 -6.63 2.74 18.44
CA TYR A 11 -5.20 3.06 18.56
C TYR A 11 -4.51 3.08 17.18
N HIS A 12 -5.01 2.30 16.22
CA HIS A 12 -4.42 2.19 14.89
C HIS A 12 -4.78 3.35 13.95
N GLN A 13 -5.75 4.19 14.33
CA GLN A 13 -6.17 5.42 13.63
C GLN A 13 -6.70 5.30 12.19
N TYR A 14 -6.68 4.13 11.56
CA TYR A 14 -7.41 3.82 10.31
C TYR A 14 -8.95 3.92 10.38
N ALA A 15 -9.51 4.54 11.42
CA ALA A 15 -10.95 4.66 11.64
C ALA A 15 -11.27 6.14 11.91
N GLN A 16 -10.98 6.99 10.92
CA GLN A 16 -11.01 8.44 11.05
C GLN A 16 -12.39 8.95 11.40
N GLN A 17 -12.42 9.96 12.27
CA GLN A 17 -13.64 10.66 12.66
C GLN A 17 -13.73 12.04 12.02
N ASP A 18 -12.57 12.63 11.70
CA ASP A 18 -12.40 13.96 11.14
C ASP A 18 -11.04 14.00 10.43
N PHE A 19 -11.01 14.41 9.16
CA PHE A 19 -9.77 14.50 8.36
C PHE A 19 -9.00 15.82 8.57
N THR A 20 -9.60 16.79 9.24
CA THR A 20 -9.04 18.13 9.42
C THR A 20 -8.33 18.31 10.78
N LEU A 21 -8.46 17.32 11.66
CA LEU A 21 -7.92 17.37 13.02
C LEU A 21 -6.87 16.27 13.25
N LEU A 22 -5.73 16.68 13.82
CA LEU A 22 -4.76 15.74 14.38
C LEU A 22 -5.33 15.13 15.65
N ASP A 23 -5.16 13.81 15.82
CA ASP A 23 -5.53 13.13 17.06
C ASP A 23 -4.73 13.71 18.24
N GLN A 24 -5.43 14.27 19.20
CA GLN A 24 -4.83 14.95 20.36
C GLN A 24 -3.97 14.02 21.21
N ARG A 25 -4.12 12.70 21.08
CA ARG A 25 -3.26 11.71 21.76
C ARG A 25 -1.87 11.63 21.14
N LEU A 26 -1.72 12.03 19.88
CA LEU A 26 -0.42 12.11 19.18
C LEU A 26 0.30 13.43 19.40
N GLY A 27 -0.43 14.47 19.83
CA GLY A 27 0.10 15.79 20.11
C GLY A 27 -0.59 16.89 19.31
N THR A 28 0.15 17.95 19.05
CA THR A 28 -0.29 19.17 18.37
C THR A 28 0.25 19.25 16.94
N LEU A 29 -0.35 20.12 16.12
CA LEU A 29 0.14 20.36 14.76
C LEU A 29 1.57 20.94 14.78
N GLU A 30 1.90 21.75 15.79
CA GLU A 30 3.24 22.28 16.01
C GLU A 30 4.26 21.18 16.30
N GLU A 31 3.90 20.17 17.10
CA GLU A 31 4.75 19.01 17.38
C GLU A 31 4.92 18.13 16.13
N LEU A 32 3.87 17.95 15.34
CA LEU A 32 3.97 17.25 14.05
C LEU A 32 4.92 17.99 13.10
N ARG A 33 4.83 19.32 13.01
CA ARG A 33 5.78 20.13 12.22
C ARG A 33 7.21 20.00 12.73
N ALA A 34 7.40 20.02 14.05
CA ALA A 34 8.72 19.86 14.65
C ALA A 34 9.31 18.48 14.35
N LEU A 35 8.49 17.42 14.35
CA LEU A 35 8.89 16.08 13.92
C LEU A 35 9.33 16.07 12.46
N THR A 36 8.53 16.65 11.56
CA THR A 36 8.87 16.71 10.13
C THR A 36 10.17 17.49 9.90
N GLN A 37 10.32 18.66 10.52
CA GLN A 37 11.54 19.46 10.42
C GLN A 37 12.76 18.67 10.93
N ALA A 38 12.64 17.98 12.07
CA ALA A 38 13.74 17.18 12.60
C ALA A 38 14.13 16.02 11.67
N ALA A 39 13.17 15.45 10.93
CA ALA A 39 13.43 14.45 9.90
C ALA A 39 14.16 15.06 8.69
N HIS A 40 13.70 16.22 8.22
CA HIS A 40 14.33 16.96 7.13
C HIS A 40 15.77 17.39 7.45
N ASP A 41 16.03 17.86 8.66
CA ASP A 41 17.39 18.22 9.13
C ASP A 41 18.36 17.03 9.07
N ARG A 42 17.83 15.79 9.03
CA ARG A 42 18.58 14.53 8.90
C ARG A 42 18.56 13.96 7.48
N GLY A 43 18.02 14.69 6.52
CA GLY A 43 17.90 14.26 5.12
C GLY A 43 16.90 13.13 4.91
N MET A 44 15.89 13.02 5.79
CA MET A 44 14.81 12.04 5.66
C MET A 44 13.55 12.71 5.13
N TYR A 45 12.82 12.00 4.27
CA TYR A 45 11.47 12.39 3.85
C TYR A 45 10.44 11.84 4.83
N VAL A 46 9.33 12.56 5.00
CA VAL A 46 8.20 12.15 5.83
C VAL A 46 7.00 11.83 4.96
N LEU A 47 6.51 10.60 5.08
CA LEU A 47 5.27 10.16 4.43
C LEU A 47 4.19 10.00 5.50
N ILE A 48 2.98 10.46 5.21
CA ILE A 48 1.81 10.21 6.06
C ILE A 48 0.97 9.08 5.46
N ASP A 49 0.46 8.21 6.33
CA ASP A 49 -0.54 7.21 5.98
C ASP A 49 -1.92 7.88 5.88
N VAL A 50 -2.58 7.77 4.73
CA VAL A 50 -3.89 8.37 4.46
C VAL A 50 -4.89 7.29 4.09
N VAL A 51 -6.04 7.32 4.75
CA VAL A 51 -7.21 6.52 4.38
C VAL A 51 -8.13 7.41 3.57
N MET A 52 -8.48 6.96 2.37
CA MET A 52 -9.47 7.65 1.56
C MET A 52 -10.85 6.99 1.68
N ASN A 53 -10.87 5.66 1.68
CA ASN A 53 -12.04 4.86 1.38
C ASN A 53 -13.15 4.87 2.44
N HIS A 54 -12.76 4.99 3.71
CA HIS A 54 -13.67 4.72 4.82
C HIS A 54 -13.41 5.65 6.01
N MET A 55 -14.38 5.68 6.92
CA MET A 55 -14.32 6.39 8.19
C MET A 55 -14.55 5.43 9.36
N GLY A 56 -14.67 5.97 10.57
CA GLY A 56 -14.92 5.20 11.77
C GLY A 56 -16.21 4.38 11.76
N ASN A 57 -16.51 3.73 12.88
CA ASN A 57 -17.70 2.88 13.01
C ASN A 57 -18.85 3.66 13.66
N GLU A 58 -19.58 4.47 12.91
CA GLU A 58 -20.71 5.25 13.42
C GLU A 58 -22.07 4.77 12.91
N PHE A 59 -22.11 3.82 11.97
CA PHE A 59 -23.36 3.21 11.51
C PHE A 59 -23.52 1.73 11.83
N PHE A 60 -24.76 1.37 12.18
CA PHE A 60 -25.32 0.03 12.00
C PHE A 60 -26.11 -0.03 10.69
N PHE A 61 -26.23 -1.23 10.14
CA PHE A 61 -27.22 -1.53 9.12
C PHE A 61 -28.55 -1.92 9.77
N GLU A 62 -29.67 -1.46 9.22
CA GLU A 62 -31.01 -1.79 9.70
C GLU A 62 -31.23 -3.31 9.75
N GLY A 63 -31.59 -3.81 10.94
CA GLY A 63 -31.78 -5.24 11.19
C GLY A 63 -30.49 -6.00 11.54
N HIS A 64 -29.34 -5.33 11.53
CA HIS A 64 -28.01 -5.92 11.80
C HIS A 64 -27.21 -5.08 12.80
N GLN A 65 -27.82 -4.72 13.93
CA GLN A 65 -27.14 -3.94 14.98
C GLN A 65 -26.20 -4.80 15.85
N THR A 66 -26.34 -6.12 15.82
CA THR A 66 -25.61 -7.04 16.71
C THR A 66 -24.81 -8.10 15.96
N ASP A 67 -24.86 -8.12 14.64
CA ASP A 67 -24.18 -9.08 13.77
C ASP A 67 -23.67 -8.41 12.50
N THR A 68 -23.07 -9.22 11.62
CA THR A 68 -22.62 -8.80 10.30
C THR A 68 -23.81 -8.73 9.35
N ALA A 69 -23.93 -7.64 8.60
CA ALA A 69 -24.91 -7.49 7.53
C ALA A 69 -24.41 -8.20 6.26
N PRO A 70 -25.19 -9.15 5.70
CA PRO A 70 -24.94 -9.69 4.38
C PRO A 70 -24.83 -8.60 3.32
N PHE A 71 -23.99 -8.81 2.31
CA PHE A 71 -23.89 -7.87 1.20
C PHE A 71 -25.21 -7.78 0.40
N ARG A 72 -25.62 -6.55 0.04
CA ARG A 72 -26.75 -6.23 -0.82
C ARG A 72 -26.37 -5.16 -1.83
N PHE A 73 -26.71 -5.41 -3.09
CA PHE A 73 -26.44 -4.50 -4.19
C PHE A 73 -27.73 -4.23 -4.95
N HIS A 74 -28.11 -2.95 -5.02
CA HIS A 74 -29.42 -2.50 -5.53
C HIS A 74 -30.61 -3.19 -4.86
N GLU A 75 -31.79 -3.05 -5.45
CA GLU A 75 -32.92 -3.93 -5.14
C GLU A 75 -32.75 -5.28 -5.84
N ASN A 76 -32.58 -6.34 -5.04
CA ASN A 76 -32.49 -7.70 -5.55
C ASN A 76 -33.48 -8.61 -4.80
N HIS A 77 -34.36 -9.29 -5.53
CA HIS A 77 -35.41 -10.16 -4.98
C HIS A 77 -36.30 -9.49 -3.90
N GLY A 78 -36.59 -8.19 -4.07
CA GLY A 78 -37.40 -7.40 -3.13
C GLY A 78 -36.66 -6.97 -1.86
N LEU A 79 -35.34 -7.16 -1.81
CA LEU A 79 -34.46 -6.66 -0.75
C LEU A 79 -33.65 -5.50 -1.29
N ARG A 80 -33.81 -4.33 -0.66
CA ARG A 80 -33.00 -3.14 -0.90
C ARG A 80 -31.71 -3.20 -0.09
N GLU A 81 -30.77 -2.34 -0.48
CA GLU A 81 -29.68 -1.89 0.39
C GLU A 81 -30.24 -1.44 1.76
N TYR A 82 -29.41 -1.47 2.78
CA TYR A 82 -29.83 -1.24 4.15
C TYR A 82 -30.03 0.25 4.44
N ARG A 83 -30.94 0.58 5.35
CA ARG A 83 -30.92 1.91 5.96
C ARG A 83 -29.78 1.96 6.98
N LEU A 84 -29.09 3.10 7.05
CA LEU A 84 -28.09 3.36 8.09
C LEU A 84 -28.76 3.87 9.36
N ILE A 85 -28.32 3.35 10.51
CA ILE A 85 -28.76 3.75 11.84
C ILE A 85 -27.52 4.20 12.62
N THR A 86 -27.56 5.40 13.19
CA THR A 86 -26.42 5.93 13.96
C THR A 86 -26.17 5.10 15.21
N ARG A 87 -24.90 4.83 15.50
CA ARG A 87 -24.44 4.22 16.75
C ARG A 87 -24.47 5.22 17.91
N ARG A 88 -24.27 6.50 17.62
CA ARG A 88 -24.36 7.61 18.59
C ARG A 88 -25.79 7.91 18.99
N ALA A 89 -25.96 8.35 20.23
CA ALA A 89 -27.22 8.92 20.68
C ALA A 89 -27.50 10.23 19.94
N ALA A 90 -28.78 10.58 19.75
CA ALA A 90 -29.16 11.81 19.04
C ALA A 90 -28.56 13.10 19.66
N SER A 91 -28.29 13.09 20.98
CA SER A 91 -27.64 14.18 21.70
C SER A 91 -26.15 14.33 21.41
N GLU A 92 -25.52 13.29 20.85
CA GLU A 92 -24.08 13.23 20.53
C GLU A 92 -23.80 13.50 19.05
N LEU A 93 -24.87 13.69 18.25
CA LEU A 93 -24.76 14.03 16.83
C LEU A 93 -24.43 15.52 16.66
N TYR A 94 -23.55 15.79 15.70
CA TYR A 94 -23.16 17.13 15.31
C TYR A 94 -24.33 17.86 14.64
N ASP A 95 -24.41 19.17 14.86
CA ASP A 95 -25.29 20.05 14.11
C ASP A 95 -24.59 20.44 12.80
N THR A 96 -25.07 19.89 11.68
CA THR A 96 -24.52 20.17 10.35
C THR A 96 -25.58 20.78 9.43
N PRO A 97 -25.21 21.32 8.27
CA PRO A 97 -26.17 21.80 7.27
C PRO A 97 -27.18 20.73 6.81
N ALA A 98 -26.83 19.45 6.91
CA ALA A 98 -27.71 18.31 6.58
C ALA A 98 -28.50 17.79 7.80
N GLY A 99 -28.54 18.55 8.89
CA GLY A 99 -29.20 18.18 10.14
C GLY A 99 -28.26 17.49 11.13
N LYS A 100 -28.82 16.65 12.01
CA LYS A 100 -28.03 15.91 13.00
C LYS A 100 -27.29 14.75 12.34
N GLN A 101 -25.97 14.79 12.35
CA GLN A 101 -25.11 13.83 11.65
C GLN A 101 -24.01 13.28 12.60
N PRO A 102 -23.57 12.02 12.45
CA PRO A 102 -22.51 11.45 13.29
C PRO A 102 -21.11 11.93 12.92
N TYR A 103 -20.96 12.48 11.71
CA TYR A 103 -19.73 13.07 11.20
C TYR A 103 -19.96 14.53 10.85
N MET A 104 -18.90 15.35 10.98
CA MET A 104 -18.96 16.78 10.70
C MET A 104 -19.05 17.09 9.21
N ASP A 105 -18.28 16.36 8.40
CA ASP A 105 -18.09 16.71 6.99
C ASP A 105 -18.83 15.80 6.00
N PHE A 106 -19.30 14.63 6.44
CA PHE A 106 -19.97 13.64 5.59
C PHE A 106 -21.34 13.28 6.17
N TYR A 107 -22.34 13.19 5.31
CA TYR A 107 -23.73 13.11 5.69
C TYR A 107 -24.39 11.86 5.13
N PHE A 108 -25.13 11.15 5.97
CA PHE A 108 -25.93 10.02 5.52
C PHE A 108 -27.37 10.42 5.22
N ASN A 109 -28.01 9.71 4.30
CA ASN A 109 -29.43 9.86 3.97
C ASN A 109 -30.06 8.50 3.65
N ASN A 110 -31.22 8.22 4.24
CA ASN A 110 -31.97 6.99 4.02
C ASN A 110 -33.12 7.15 3.00
N THR A 111 -33.05 8.13 2.11
CA THR A 111 -34.01 8.30 1.01
C THR A 111 -33.56 7.47 -0.19
N TRP A 112 -34.34 6.45 -0.52
CA TRP A 112 -34.13 5.59 -1.67
C TRP A 112 -34.46 6.32 -2.97
N VAL A 113 -33.60 6.18 -3.99
CA VAL A 113 -33.80 6.75 -5.32
C VAL A 113 -33.86 5.61 -6.33
N GLU A 114 -35.04 5.34 -6.88
CA GLU A 114 -35.30 4.14 -7.70
C GLU A 114 -34.46 4.08 -8.98
N GLU A 115 -34.20 5.22 -9.63
CA GLU A 115 -33.49 5.27 -10.91
C GLU A 115 -31.98 5.49 -10.77
N ALA A 116 -31.49 5.70 -9.54
CA ALA A 116 -30.08 6.02 -9.29
C ALA A 116 -29.17 4.81 -9.54
N LYS A 117 -27.91 5.11 -9.91
CA LYS A 117 -26.86 4.17 -10.24
C LYS A 117 -25.53 4.64 -9.67
N TYR A 118 -24.60 3.72 -9.51
CA TYR A 118 -23.22 4.05 -9.16
C TYR A 118 -22.53 4.79 -10.31
N ALA A 119 -21.82 5.87 -9.99
CA ALA A 119 -21.32 6.83 -10.97
C ALA A 119 -19.92 6.50 -11.56
N SER A 120 -19.37 5.32 -11.28
CA SER A 120 -18.04 4.89 -11.73
C SER A 120 -18.03 3.40 -12.08
N PRO A 121 -17.14 2.94 -12.98
CA PRO A 121 -16.77 1.54 -12.99
C PRO A 121 -16.07 1.16 -11.68
N PHE A 122 -16.36 -0.04 -11.20
CA PHE A 122 -15.58 -0.69 -10.16
C PHE A 122 -14.68 -1.75 -10.77
N TYR A 123 -13.74 -2.25 -9.99
CA TYR A 123 -12.71 -3.13 -10.51
C TYR A 123 -12.48 -4.30 -9.56
N GLY A 124 -12.48 -5.51 -10.12
CA GLY A 124 -12.25 -6.74 -9.38
C GLY A 124 -10.78 -7.05 -9.15
N GLN A 125 -10.52 -8.23 -8.58
CA GLN A 125 -9.20 -8.61 -8.09
C GLN A 125 -8.17 -8.81 -9.20
N TYR A 126 -8.56 -8.94 -10.47
CA TYR A 126 -7.67 -9.10 -11.62
C TYR A 126 -7.69 -7.89 -12.57
N GLY A 127 -8.18 -6.73 -12.09
CA GLY A 127 -8.24 -5.48 -12.85
C GLY A 127 -9.43 -5.38 -13.81
N GLU A 128 -10.36 -6.34 -13.77
CA GLU A 128 -11.58 -6.35 -14.58
C GLU A 128 -12.56 -5.28 -14.14
N ALA A 129 -12.95 -4.43 -15.08
CA ALA A 129 -13.95 -3.39 -14.84
C ALA A 129 -15.35 -3.99 -14.83
N ALA A 130 -16.12 -3.67 -13.80
CA ALA A 130 -17.53 -3.94 -13.65
C ALA A 130 -18.31 -2.62 -13.76
N TRP A 131 -19.38 -2.63 -14.56
CA TRP A 131 -20.23 -1.46 -14.79
C TRP A 131 -21.61 -1.70 -14.23
N ASP A 132 -22.13 -0.71 -13.51
CA ASP A 132 -23.46 -0.81 -12.91
C ASP A 132 -24.54 -0.89 -13.99
N GLN A 133 -25.28 -2.01 -13.99
CA GLN A 133 -26.45 -2.26 -14.85
C GLN A 133 -27.76 -2.24 -14.07
N GLY A 134 -27.71 -2.13 -12.74
CA GLY A 134 -28.85 -2.11 -11.84
C GLY A 134 -29.54 -0.73 -11.79
N GLN A 135 -30.45 -0.61 -10.84
CA GLN A 135 -31.21 0.60 -10.53
C GLN A 135 -31.53 0.57 -9.03
N GLY A 136 -31.55 1.75 -8.41
CA GLY A 136 -32.00 1.90 -7.04
C GLY A 136 -30.84 1.92 -6.06
N THR A 137 -30.61 3.05 -5.41
CA THR A 137 -29.63 3.17 -4.31
C THR A 137 -29.93 4.39 -3.44
N TYR A 138 -29.28 4.51 -2.28
CA TYR A 138 -29.33 5.70 -1.42
C TYR A 138 -28.38 6.80 -1.90
N ASP A 139 -28.63 7.31 -3.11
CA ASP A 139 -27.77 8.25 -3.84
C ASP A 139 -27.48 9.56 -3.08
N GLY A 140 -28.41 9.97 -2.22
CA GLY A 140 -28.26 11.13 -1.34
C GLY A 140 -27.37 10.93 -0.13
N SER A 141 -26.78 9.75 0.08
CA SER A 141 -25.94 9.39 1.24
C SER A 141 -24.46 9.36 0.90
N ASP A 142 -23.59 10.03 1.67
CA ASP A 142 -22.13 10.03 1.43
C ASP A 142 -21.51 8.64 1.67
N PHE A 143 -22.27 7.74 2.30
CA PHE A 143 -21.85 6.40 2.68
C PHE A 143 -22.55 5.34 1.84
N HIS A 144 -21.88 4.21 1.67
CA HIS A 144 -22.48 3.01 1.11
C HIS A 144 -23.45 2.34 2.09
N HIS A 145 -24.45 1.67 1.54
CA HIS A 145 -25.56 1.06 2.29
C HIS A 145 -25.61 -0.47 2.09
N ASN A 146 -24.50 -1.03 1.63
CA ASN A 146 -24.45 -2.31 0.95
C ASN A 146 -24.19 -3.51 1.86
N GLY A 147 -24.05 -3.30 3.17
CA GLY A 147 -23.65 -4.37 4.11
C GLY A 147 -22.14 -4.52 4.21
N ASP A 148 -21.69 -5.64 4.79
CA ASP A 148 -20.29 -5.87 5.12
C ASP A 148 -19.57 -6.68 4.04
N LEU A 149 -18.28 -6.38 3.84
CA LEU A 149 -17.37 -7.11 2.95
C LEU A 149 -17.11 -8.52 3.49
N GLN A 150 -17.41 -9.54 2.69
CA GLN A 150 -17.19 -10.95 3.02
C GLN A 150 -16.30 -11.65 1.98
N ASN A 151 -16.37 -11.22 0.72
CA ASN A 151 -15.64 -11.81 -0.38
C ASN A 151 -14.76 -10.78 -1.11
N TYR A 152 -13.46 -10.79 -0.81
CA TYR A 152 -12.46 -9.94 -1.47
C TYR A 152 -12.28 -10.24 -2.97
N ALA A 153 -12.80 -11.35 -3.48
CA ALA A 153 -12.79 -11.65 -4.91
C ALA A 153 -14.00 -11.07 -5.66
N ASP A 154 -15.05 -10.63 -4.94
CA ASP A 154 -16.21 -10.00 -5.56
C ASP A 154 -15.92 -8.51 -5.88
N PRO A 155 -16.04 -8.07 -7.15
CA PRO A 155 -15.73 -6.72 -7.55
C PRO A 155 -16.67 -5.67 -6.94
N TRP A 156 -17.89 -6.03 -6.56
CA TRP A 156 -18.80 -5.10 -5.90
C TRP A 156 -18.47 -5.02 -4.43
N GLU A 157 -18.36 -6.16 -3.74
CA GLU A 157 -18.07 -6.15 -2.30
C GLU A 157 -16.77 -5.39 -2.00
N ILE A 158 -15.70 -5.62 -2.76
CA ILE A 158 -14.41 -4.96 -2.51
C ILE A 158 -14.42 -3.45 -2.80
N ASN A 159 -15.43 -2.90 -3.48
CA ASN A 159 -15.45 -1.46 -3.77
C ASN A 159 -16.56 -0.69 -3.03
N VAL A 160 -17.64 -1.35 -2.56
CA VAL A 160 -18.79 -0.65 -1.93
C VAL A 160 -19.24 -1.23 -0.60
N ALA A 161 -18.61 -2.31 -0.12
CA ALA A 161 -19.01 -2.93 1.15
C ALA A 161 -18.17 -2.45 2.33
N LYS A 162 -18.79 -2.45 3.51
CA LYS A 162 -18.17 -2.02 4.76
C LYS A 162 -17.07 -2.99 5.21
N ILE A 163 -15.86 -2.47 5.39
CA ILE A 163 -14.68 -3.30 5.70
C ILE A 163 -14.71 -3.74 7.17
N TYR A 164 -14.42 -5.03 7.40
CA TYR A 164 -14.36 -5.69 8.72
C TYR A 164 -15.62 -5.47 9.60
N GLY A 165 -16.75 -5.09 9.01
CA GLY A 165 -17.95 -4.67 9.74
C GLY A 165 -17.76 -3.46 10.66
N THR A 166 -16.66 -2.73 10.50
CA THR A 166 -16.24 -1.70 11.47
C THR A 166 -15.78 -0.39 10.84
N MET A 167 -15.70 -0.27 9.52
CA MET A 167 -15.28 0.98 8.88
C MET A 167 -16.33 1.48 7.91
N ASP A 168 -17.02 2.58 8.24
CA ASP A 168 -18.10 3.13 7.40
C ASP A 168 -17.56 3.56 6.03
N ASP A 169 -18.07 2.93 4.97
CA ASP A 169 -17.52 3.04 3.61
C ASP A 169 -18.09 4.25 2.87
N LEU A 170 -17.21 5.07 2.27
CA LEU A 170 -17.58 6.31 1.59
C LEU A 170 -17.81 6.10 0.10
N ARG A 171 -18.81 6.80 -0.45
CA ARG A 171 -19.14 6.80 -1.88
C ARG A 171 -18.19 7.65 -2.72
N LEU A 172 -16.90 7.32 -2.74
CA LEU A 172 -15.89 8.10 -3.46
C LEU A 172 -16.10 8.13 -4.97
N GLU A 173 -16.95 7.28 -5.53
CA GLU A 173 -17.39 7.36 -6.93
C GLU A 173 -18.36 8.52 -7.19
N HIS A 174 -19.02 9.02 -6.14
CA HIS A 174 -20.02 10.06 -6.25
C HIS A 174 -19.39 11.45 -6.02
N SER A 175 -19.68 12.40 -6.93
CA SER A 175 -19.12 13.76 -6.90
C SER A 175 -19.36 14.48 -5.57
N ARG A 176 -20.56 14.40 -4.99
CA ARG A 176 -20.90 14.96 -3.66
C ARG A 176 -19.93 14.60 -2.53
N VAL A 177 -19.34 13.41 -2.54
CA VAL A 177 -18.36 13.00 -1.51
C VAL A 177 -17.01 13.65 -1.77
N GLN A 178 -16.66 13.78 -3.05
CA GLN A 178 -15.40 14.38 -3.50
C GLN A 178 -15.43 15.91 -3.47
N ASP A 179 -16.58 16.55 -3.69
CA ASP A 179 -16.71 17.96 -4.01
C ASP A 179 -17.42 18.75 -2.88
N VAL A 180 -16.93 19.95 -2.55
CA VAL A 180 -17.58 20.92 -1.63
C VAL A 180 -18.09 22.12 -2.40
N LEU A 181 -19.27 22.64 -2.05
CA LEU A 181 -19.76 23.92 -2.56
C LEU A 181 -18.84 25.08 -2.12
N SER A 182 -18.01 25.61 -3.02
CA SER A 182 -17.21 26.82 -2.80
C SER A 182 -17.95 28.04 -3.33
N ALA A 183 -18.08 29.11 -2.54
CA ALA A 183 -18.66 30.37 -2.99
C ALA A 183 -17.67 31.26 -3.76
N THR A 184 -16.41 30.83 -3.93
CA THR A 184 -15.26 31.71 -4.24
C THR A 184 -14.43 31.31 -5.46
N VAL A 185 -14.69 30.18 -6.13
CA VAL A 185 -13.90 29.70 -7.28
C VAL A 185 -14.73 29.77 -8.58
N PRO A 186 -14.23 30.28 -9.72
CA PRO A 186 -14.99 30.28 -10.98
C PRO A 186 -15.19 28.84 -11.53
N PRO A 187 -16.31 28.55 -12.21
CA PRO A 187 -16.56 27.22 -12.77
C PRO A 187 -15.54 26.83 -13.86
N LEU A 188 -15.10 25.56 -13.85
CA LEU A 188 -14.39 24.94 -14.98
C LEU A 188 -15.41 24.51 -16.05
N ASN A 189 -15.10 24.80 -17.31
CA ASN A 189 -16.03 24.71 -18.42
C ASN A 189 -15.66 23.53 -19.34
N ASP A 190 -15.81 22.30 -18.84
CA ASP A 190 -15.40 21.05 -19.54
C ASP A 190 -16.56 20.09 -19.85
N GLY A 191 -17.81 20.48 -19.57
CA GLY A 191 -19.00 19.72 -19.94
C GLY A 191 -19.27 18.46 -19.10
N LEU A 192 -18.48 18.19 -18.06
CA LEU A 192 -18.75 17.13 -17.08
C LEU A 192 -19.33 17.68 -15.76
N HIS A 193 -19.28 18.99 -15.56
CA HIS A 193 -19.62 19.66 -14.31
C HIS A 193 -20.69 20.75 -14.51
N ASN A 194 -21.97 20.39 -14.35
CA ASN A 194 -23.07 21.36 -14.39
C ASN A 194 -23.20 22.14 -13.06
N GLN A 195 -22.83 23.42 -13.11
CA GLN A 195 -23.48 24.56 -12.44
C GLN A 195 -23.32 24.84 -10.92
N LYS A 196 -22.26 24.40 -10.23
CA LYS A 196 -21.78 25.11 -9.03
C LYS A 196 -20.24 25.08 -8.98
N SER A 197 -19.65 26.08 -8.36
CA SER A 197 -18.21 26.14 -8.08
C SER A 197 -17.89 25.17 -6.96
N TRP A 198 -17.23 24.07 -7.29
CA TRP A 198 -16.86 23.06 -6.31
C TRP A 198 -15.36 23.04 -6.09
N GLU A 199 -14.93 22.99 -4.83
CA GLU A 199 -13.57 22.60 -4.45
C GLU A 199 -13.59 21.12 -4.09
N ASP A 200 -12.74 20.30 -4.72
CA ASP A 200 -12.59 18.89 -4.33
C ASP A 200 -12.14 18.81 -2.86
N LYS A 201 -13.03 18.38 -1.98
CA LYS A 201 -12.86 18.17 -0.55
C LYS A 201 -11.59 17.40 -0.22
N TYR A 202 -11.38 16.26 -0.88
CA TYR A 202 -10.20 15.41 -0.65
C TYR A 202 -8.92 16.09 -1.12
N ILE A 203 -8.97 16.80 -2.25
CA ILE A 203 -7.82 17.57 -2.74
C ILE A 203 -7.50 18.67 -1.73
N ALA A 204 -8.49 19.46 -1.30
CA ALA A 204 -8.30 20.54 -0.33
C ALA A 204 -7.75 20.03 1.02
N MET A 205 -8.33 18.97 1.58
CA MET A 205 -7.88 18.37 2.85
C MET A 205 -6.45 17.86 2.77
N THR A 206 -6.09 17.16 1.70
CA THR A 206 -4.74 16.61 1.54
C THR A 206 -3.71 17.70 1.17
N GLN A 207 -4.09 18.74 0.42
CA GLN A 207 -3.26 19.93 0.22
C GLN A 207 -3.01 20.67 1.53
N ALA A 208 -4.04 20.85 2.35
CA ALA A 208 -3.92 21.45 3.68
C ALA A 208 -2.94 20.65 4.54
N LEU A 209 -3.01 19.32 4.53
CA LEU A 209 -2.08 18.45 5.25
C LEU A 209 -0.63 18.61 4.76
N ILE A 210 -0.40 18.67 3.45
CA ILE A 210 0.93 18.92 2.87
C ILE A 210 1.48 20.24 3.37
N GLN A 211 0.69 21.30 3.25
CA GLN A 211 1.11 22.64 3.65
C GLN A 211 1.28 22.75 5.18
N SER A 212 0.44 22.09 5.95
CA SER A 212 0.42 22.21 7.40
C SER A 212 1.51 21.38 8.06
N ALA A 213 1.85 20.20 7.55
CA ALA A 213 2.82 19.30 8.15
C ALA A 213 4.15 19.21 7.39
N ASP A 214 4.26 19.87 6.24
CA ASP A 214 5.42 19.87 5.33
C ASP A 214 5.85 18.46 4.89
N VAL A 215 4.88 17.55 4.70
CA VAL A 215 5.15 16.16 4.34
C VAL A 215 5.62 16.03 2.88
N ASP A 216 6.22 14.89 2.54
CA ASP A 216 6.88 14.64 1.26
C ASP A 216 6.20 13.55 0.43
N GLY A 217 5.16 12.94 0.99
CA GLY A 217 4.37 11.95 0.29
C GLY A 217 3.27 11.37 1.16
N PHE A 218 2.51 10.49 0.52
CA PHE A 218 1.47 9.70 1.16
C PHE A 218 1.68 8.21 0.89
N ARG A 219 1.48 7.40 1.93
CA ARG A 219 1.08 6.00 1.77
C ARG A 219 -0.45 5.97 1.83
N VAL A 220 -1.10 5.44 0.82
CA VAL A 220 -2.54 5.37 0.69
C VAL A 220 -2.99 3.98 1.14
N ASP A 221 -3.83 3.96 2.16
CA ASP A 221 -4.47 2.77 2.70
C ASP A 221 -5.51 2.21 1.73
N THR A 222 -5.58 0.88 1.68
CA THR A 222 -6.54 0.10 0.90
C THR A 222 -6.95 0.69 -0.46
N PRO A 223 -5.98 1.10 -1.31
CA PRO A 223 -6.25 1.83 -2.54
C PRO A 223 -7.17 1.08 -3.51
N MET A 224 -7.22 -0.25 -3.44
CA MET A 224 -8.06 -1.08 -4.30
C MET A 224 -9.57 -0.93 -4.06
N GLN A 225 -9.98 -0.40 -2.92
CA GLN A 225 -11.39 -0.10 -2.62
C GLN A 225 -11.80 1.27 -3.15
N VAL A 226 -10.82 2.14 -3.40
CA VAL A 226 -11.07 3.48 -3.93
C VAL A 226 -11.22 3.43 -5.45
N PRO A 227 -12.25 4.06 -6.05
CA PRO A 227 -12.47 4.05 -7.49
C PRO A 227 -11.29 4.65 -8.26
N LEU A 228 -10.88 4.01 -9.36
CA LEU A 228 -9.79 4.51 -10.20
C LEU A 228 -10.00 5.96 -10.70
N PRO A 229 -11.23 6.41 -11.07
CA PRO A 229 -11.46 7.80 -11.44
C PRO A 229 -11.11 8.82 -10.35
N PHE A 230 -11.23 8.46 -9.07
CA PHE A 230 -10.79 9.32 -7.96
C PHE A 230 -9.29 9.60 -8.07
N TYR A 231 -8.45 8.56 -8.23
CA TYR A 231 -7.00 8.74 -8.36
C TYR A 231 -6.60 9.51 -9.62
N LYS A 232 -7.32 9.30 -10.73
CA LYS A 232 -7.17 10.06 -11.99
C LYS A 232 -7.35 11.57 -11.81
N ARG A 233 -8.12 11.98 -10.81
CA ARG A 233 -8.32 13.38 -10.44
C ARG A 233 -7.36 13.83 -9.34
N TRP A 234 -7.33 13.09 -8.24
CA TRP A 234 -6.60 13.45 -7.03
C TRP A 234 -5.08 13.43 -7.22
N ALA A 235 -4.51 12.37 -7.80
CA ALA A 235 -3.05 12.22 -7.87
C ALA A 235 -2.35 13.34 -8.66
N PRO A 236 -2.81 13.75 -9.86
CA PRO A 236 -2.25 14.90 -10.57
C PRO A 236 -2.36 16.21 -9.78
N ALA A 237 -3.50 16.44 -9.13
CA ALA A 237 -3.75 17.66 -8.37
C ALA A 237 -2.80 17.78 -7.15
N ILE A 238 -2.57 16.67 -6.45
CA ILE A 238 -1.64 16.63 -5.32
C ILE A 238 -0.19 16.81 -5.76
N ARG A 239 0.24 16.13 -6.83
CA ARG A 239 1.60 16.33 -7.37
C ARG A 239 1.81 17.76 -7.84
N SER A 240 0.82 18.35 -8.52
CA SER A 240 0.87 19.75 -8.97
C SER A 240 0.98 20.74 -7.80
N PHE A 241 0.17 20.56 -6.77
CA PHE A 241 0.24 21.38 -5.56
C PHE A 241 1.57 21.21 -4.82
N ALA A 242 2.03 19.98 -4.60
CA ALA A 242 3.32 19.74 -3.95
C ALA A 242 4.48 20.36 -4.75
N LYS A 243 4.43 20.28 -6.08
CA LYS A 243 5.40 20.95 -6.97
C LYS A 243 5.37 22.47 -6.81
N SER A 244 4.19 23.08 -6.64
CA SER A 244 4.07 24.52 -6.35
C SER A 244 4.74 24.94 -5.04
N LEU A 245 4.91 24.00 -4.10
CA LEU A 245 5.66 24.17 -2.85
C LEU A 245 7.14 23.77 -2.98
N GLY A 246 7.62 23.47 -4.19
CA GLY A 246 9.00 23.07 -4.45
C GLY A 246 9.30 21.59 -4.18
N LYS A 247 8.28 20.74 -3.96
CA LYS A 247 8.43 19.30 -3.76
C LYS A 247 8.29 18.55 -5.09
N ASP A 248 9.36 18.52 -5.88
CA ASP A 248 9.37 17.89 -7.22
C ASP A 248 9.26 16.36 -7.21
N ARG A 249 9.43 15.71 -6.05
CA ARG A 249 9.44 14.24 -5.90
C ARG A 249 8.36 13.73 -4.95
N PHE A 250 7.23 14.44 -4.85
CA PHE A 250 6.15 14.08 -3.94
C PHE A 250 5.63 12.66 -4.21
N GLY A 251 5.81 11.77 -3.24
CA GLY A 251 5.53 10.35 -3.39
C GLY A 251 4.07 10.02 -3.10
N LEU A 252 3.40 9.28 -3.99
CA LEU A 252 2.06 8.74 -3.74
C LEU A 252 2.15 7.22 -3.89
N PHE A 253 2.07 6.50 -2.78
CA PHE A 253 2.31 5.07 -2.72
C PHE A 253 1.09 4.34 -2.19
N GLY A 254 0.62 3.27 -2.84
CA GLY A 254 -0.53 2.51 -2.36
C GLY A 254 -0.14 1.27 -1.57
N GLU A 255 -1.06 0.77 -0.75
CA GLU A 255 -1.00 -0.59 -0.22
C GLU A 255 -1.75 -1.61 -1.10
N PHE A 256 -1.03 -2.45 -1.84
CA PHE A 256 -1.64 -3.38 -2.78
C PHE A 256 -1.68 -4.81 -2.24
N TYR A 257 -2.70 -5.08 -1.42
CA TYR A 257 -3.13 -6.43 -1.06
C TYR A 257 -3.99 -7.08 -2.18
N VAL A 258 -3.43 -7.16 -3.38
CA VAL A 258 -4.14 -7.62 -4.58
C VAL A 258 -3.18 -8.34 -5.53
N THR A 259 -3.71 -8.86 -6.64
CA THR A 259 -2.89 -9.39 -7.74
C THR A 259 -2.08 -8.27 -8.40
N THR A 260 -1.04 -8.66 -9.13
CA THR A 260 -0.21 -7.75 -9.92
C THR A 260 -1.05 -7.00 -10.97
N GLU A 261 -2.05 -7.65 -11.55
CA GLU A 261 -2.99 -7.08 -12.51
C GLU A 261 -3.78 -5.92 -11.91
N ARG A 262 -4.40 -6.14 -10.74
CA ARG A 262 -5.16 -5.08 -10.06
C ARG A 262 -4.25 -3.96 -9.56
N TYR A 263 -3.07 -4.28 -9.03
CA TYR A 263 -2.05 -3.29 -8.69
C TYR A 263 -1.66 -2.40 -9.89
N ALA A 264 -1.46 -3.01 -11.07
CA ALA A 264 -1.08 -2.29 -12.27
C ALA A 264 -2.15 -1.28 -12.71
N THR A 265 -3.44 -1.56 -12.48
CA THR A 265 -4.53 -0.61 -12.80
C THR A 265 -4.47 0.70 -12.00
N MET A 266 -3.82 0.68 -10.83
CA MET A 266 -3.76 1.80 -9.88
C MET A 266 -2.44 2.56 -9.94
N THR A 267 -1.51 2.09 -10.76
CA THR A 267 -0.13 2.60 -10.81
C THR A 267 0.11 3.33 -12.12
N GLY A 268 0.70 4.52 -12.03
CA GLY A 268 1.13 5.30 -13.17
C GLY A 268 2.18 4.48 -13.90
N ARG A 269 2.08 4.38 -15.22
CA ARG A 269 2.87 3.45 -16.05
C ARG A 269 2.53 1.97 -15.84
N GLY A 270 1.45 1.63 -15.14
CA GLY A 270 0.84 0.30 -15.16
C GLY A 270 -0.09 0.08 -16.35
N LYS A 271 -0.83 -1.03 -16.36
CA LYS A 271 -1.80 -1.40 -17.39
C LYS A 271 -3.19 -1.61 -16.80
N ASP A 272 -4.20 -1.14 -17.53
CA ASP A 272 -5.58 -1.60 -17.35
C ASP A 272 -5.85 -2.86 -18.21
N ASN A 273 -6.98 -3.54 -17.99
CA ASN A 273 -7.35 -4.74 -18.75
C ASN A 273 -7.40 -4.50 -20.27
N GLY A 274 -7.79 -3.30 -20.70
CA GLY A 274 -7.84 -2.93 -22.12
C GLY A 274 -6.46 -2.66 -22.73
N MET A 275 -5.39 -2.63 -21.93
CA MET A 275 -4.00 -2.46 -22.34
C MET A 275 -3.20 -3.76 -22.34
N TYR A 276 -3.78 -4.88 -21.89
CA TYR A 276 -3.06 -6.15 -21.86
C TYR A 276 -2.63 -6.59 -23.27
N GLY A 277 -1.37 -7.03 -23.37
CA GLY A 277 -0.74 -7.38 -24.66
C GLY A 277 -0.35 -6.19 -25.56
N GLN A 278 -0.60 -4.95 -25.13
CA GLN A 278 -0.25 -3.74 -25.89
C GLN A 278 0.98 -3.05 -25.29
N ASP A 279 1.70 -2.30 -26.14
CA ASP A 279 2.87 -1.49 -25.76
C ASP A 279 2.43 -0.05 -25.41
N ARG A 280 1.53 0.04 -24.43
CA ARG A 280 1.04 1.30 -23.87
C ARG A 280 0.70 1.13 -22.39
N PHE A 281 0.73 2.23 -21.66
CA PHE A 281 0.57 2.26 -20.22
C PHE A 281 -0.28 3.45 -19.77
N ILE A 282 -0.79 3.38 -18.54
CA ILE A 282 -1.46 4.50 -17.86
C ILE A 282 -0.47 5.66 -17.73
N ALA A 283 -0.94 6.90 -17.92
CA ALA A 283 -0.11 8.09 -17.74
C ALA A 283 0.44 8.17 -16.31
N GLY A 284 1.76 8.39 -16.16
CA GLY A 284 2.47 8.27 -14.88
C GLY A 284 1.94 9.16 -13.75
N GLU A 285 1.44 10.34 -14.08
CA GLU A 285 0.90 11.29 -13.09
C GLU A 285 -0.56 11.04 -12.73
N ALA A 286 -1.29 10.27 -13.56
CA ALA A 286 -2.72 10.07 -13.41
C ALA A 286 -3.09 9.20 -12.20
N THR A 287 -2.15 8.51 -11.56
CA THR A 287 -2.47 7.62 -10.43
C THR A 287 -1.29 7.53 -9.44
N LEU A 288 -1.25 6.47 -8.63
CA LEU A 288 -0.20 6.22 -7.64
C LEU A 288 1.12 5.83 -8.33
N LYS A 289 2.28 6.05 -7.71
CA LYS A 289 3.58 5.75 -8.32
C LYS A 289 3.97 4.27 -8.20
N GLY A 290 3.47 3.59 -7.18
CA GLY A 290 3.84 2.24 -6.76
C GLY A 290 3.44 2.07 -5.30
N GLY A 291 4.15 1.27 -4.53
CA GLY A 291 3.96 1.16 -3.08
C GLY A 291 4.13 -0.26 -2.56
N ILE A 292 3.44 -0.63 -1.49
CA ILE A 292 3.54 -1.95 -0.87
C ILE A 292 2.88 -2.98 -1.80
N VAL A 293 3.65 -3.99 -2.24
CA VAL A 293 3.17 -5.03 -3.16
C VAL A 293 3.28 -6.40 -2.51
N TYR A 294 2.14 -6.97 -2.11
CA TYR A 294 2.09 -8.21 -1.34
C TYR A 294 2.55 -9.47 -2.07
N PRO A 295 2.43 -9.63 -3.40
CA PRO A 295 3.02 -10.77 -4.10
C PRO A 295 4.49 -11.04 -3.72
N TYR A 296 5.34 -10.01 -3.70
CA TYR A 296 6.74 -10.15 -3.29
C TYR A 296 6.90 -10.65 -1.86
N TYR A 297 6.11 -10.10 -0.93
CA TYR A 297 6.07 -10.56 0.45
C TYR A 297 5.66 -12.03 0.48
N TRP A 298 4.57 -12.45 -0.17
CA TRP A 298 4.09 -13.82 -0.14
C TRP A 298 5.09 -14.83 -0.70
N TYR A 299 5.75 -14.53 -1.81
CA TYR A 299 6.77 -15.42 -2.37
C TYR A 299 8.01 -15.51 -1.48
N THR A 300 8.50 -14.37 -0.98
CA THR A 300 9.66 -14.32 -0.07
C THR A 300 9.34 -15.02 1.25
N PHE A 301 8.24 -14.65 1.87
CA PHE A 301 7.72 -15.22 3.11
C PHE A 301 7.53 -16.73 2.98
N THR A 302 6.88 -17.20 1.90
CA THR A 302 6.63 -18.63 1.70
C THR A 302 7.93 -19.40 1.53
N ALA A 303 8.89 -18.88 0.76
CA ALA A 303 10.20 -19.50 0.58
C ALA A 303 10.96 -19.60 1.92
N LEU A 304 10.95 -18.53 2.72
CA LEU A 304 11.68 -18.43 3.99
C LEU A 304 11.03 -19.23 5.13
N VAL A 305 9.71 -19.13 5.29
CA VAL A 305 8.94 -19.77 6.36
C VAL A 305 8.81 -21.26 6.14
N TYR A 306 8.37 -21.67 4.93
CA TYR A 306 8.13 -23.09 4.67
C TYR A 306 9.39 -23.85 4.28
N ARG A 307 10.52 -23.16 4.03
CA ARG A 307 11.80 -23.77 3.59
C ARG A 307 11.61 -24.73 2.42
N ARG A 308 10.72 -24.35 1.50
CA ARG A 308 10.23 -25.20 0.42
C ARG A 308 10.92 -24.78 -0.89
N PRO A 309 11.83 -25.61 -1.44
CA PRO A 309 12.61 -25.27 -2.62
C PRO A 309 11.77 -24.90 -3.84
N GLN A 310 10.55 -25.44 -3.95
CA GLN A 310 9.63 -25.12 -5.05
C GLN A 310 9.17 -23.66 -5.09
N TYR A 311 9.39 -22.89 -4.01
CA TYR A 311 9.09 -21.46 -3.95
C TYR A 311 10.35 -20.60 -4.03
N ALA A 312 11.54 -21.20 -4.19
CA ALA A 312 12.81 -20.46 -4.30
C ALA A 312 12.79 -19.47 -5.48
N ASP A 313 12.10 -19.82 -6.57
CA ASP A 313 11.97 -18.98 -7.76
C ASP A 313 10.82 -17.97 -7.66
N GLY A 314 10.03 -18.01 -6.58
CA GLY A 314 8.83 -17.18 -6.44
C GLY A 314 9.10 -15.67 -6.53
N PHE A 315 10.27 -15.24 -6.05
CA PHE A 315 10.66 -13.83 -6.11
C PHE A 315 10.99 -13.38 -7.54
N ALA A 316 11.63 -14.24 -8.33
CA ALA A 316 11.86 -14.02 -9.75
C ALA A 316 10.54 -14.02 -10.52
N LEU A 317 9.62 -14.94 -10.20
CA LEU A 317 8.28 -14.98 -10.80
C LEU A 317 7.48 -13.70 -10.53
N ALA A 318 7.52 -13.18 -9.29
CA ALA A 318 6.87 -11.92 -8.94
C ALA A 318 7.39 -10.75 -9.78
N TYR A 319 8.71 -10.70 -9.95
CA TYR A 319 9.38 -9.67 -10.75
C TYR A 319 9.09 -9.79 -12.23
N GLU A 320 9.10 -11.00 -12.79
CA GLU A 320 8.72 -11.23 -14.18
C GLU A 320 7.26 -10.84 -14.43
N GLN A 321 6.36 -11.15 -13.51
CA GLN A 321 4.95 -10.76 -13.61
C GLN A 321 4.79 -9.24 -13.54
N GLU A 322 5.45 -8.58 -12.58
CA GLU A 322 5.39 -7.12 -12.44
C GLU A 322 5.90 -6.41 -13.70
N ASN A 323 7.05 -6.80 -14.24
CA ASN A 323 7.63 -6.18 -15.43
C ASN A 323 6.82 -6.38 -16.72
N ARG A 324 5.87 -7.32 -16.75
CA ARG A 324 4.91 -7.45 -17.87
C ARG A 324 3.79 -6.42 -17.81
N MET A 325 3.51 -5.93 -16.61
CA MET A 325 2.33 -5.14 -16.28
C MET A 325 2.65 -3.68 -15.97
N ILE A 326 3.87 -3.40 -15.54
CA ILE A 326 4.32 -2.06 -15.12
C ILE A 326 5.59 -1.71 -15.87
N ASP A 327 5.57 -0.55 -16.52
CA ASP A 327 6.75 0.05 -17.10
C ASP A 327 7.44 0.93 -16.07
N THR A 328 8.57 0.44 -15.59
CA THR A 328 9.39 1.17 -14.64
C THR A 328 10.15 2.33 -15.31
N PHE A 329 10.25 2.36 -16.65
CA PHE A 329 10.88 3.47 -17.34
C PHE A 329 9.98 4.71 -17.36
N ASP A 330 10.47 5.82 -16.86
CA ASP A 330 9.84 7.13 -16.95
C ASP A 330 10.50 7.93 -18.08
N PRO A 331 9.81 8.16 -19.21
CA PRO A 331 10.38 8.89 -20.35
C PRO A 331 10.60 10.37 -20.05
N SER A 332 9.93 10.94 -19.04
CA SER A 332 10.08 12.35 -18.68
C SER A 332 11.39 12.62 -17.94
N THR A 333 11.84 11.65 -17.13
CA THR A 333 13.11 11.71 -16.41
C THR A 333 14.23 10.95 -17.13
N ASN A 334 13.87 10.12 -18.12
CA ASN A 334 14.73 9.17 -18.84
C ASN A 334 15.39 8.15 -17.88
N ARG A 335 14.62 7.62 -16.92
CA ARG A 335 15.09 6.78 -15.81
C ARG A 335 14.17 5.59 -15.58
N SER A 336 14.72 4.46 -15.15
CA SER A 336 13.91 3.38 -14.57
C SER A 336 13.70 3.64 -13.08
N GLU A 337 12.44 3.78 -12.68
CA GLU A 337 12.00 4.12 -11.33
C GLU A 337 11.23 2.95 -10.72
N TYR A 338 11.91 2.16 -9.91
CA TYR A 338 11.31 1.08 -9.14
C TYR A 338 10.68 1.65 -7.86
N ALA A 339 9.36 1.78 -7.86
CA ALA A 339 8.59 2.41 -6.79
C ALA A 339 7.91 1.41 -5.83
N GLN A 340 8.05 0.11 -6.08
CA GLN A 340 7.56 -0.95 -5.22
C GLN A 340 8.34 -1.02 -3.90
N TRP A 341 7.61 -1.19 -2.81
CA TRP A 341 8.13 -1.32 -1.46
C TRP A 341 8.13 -2.79 -1.09
N ILE A 342 9.32 -3.28 -0.73
CA ILE A 342 9.54 -4.69 -0.45
C ILE A 342 9.95 -4.82 0.99
N PHE A 343 9.26 -5.69 1.70
CA PHE A 343 9.30 -5.77 3.15
C PHE A 343 9.34 -7.23 3.60
N CYS A 344 9.89 -7.43 4.79
CA CYS A 344 9.87 -8.73 5.46
C CYS A 344 8.58 -8.97 6.24
N ASN A 345 7.96 -7.89 6.70
CA ASN A 345 6.74 -7.81 7.50
C ASN A 345 6.38 -6.32 7.69
N ASN A 346 5.18 -6.06 8.21
CA ASN A 346 4.68 -4.73 8.54
C ASN A 346 3.74 -4.86 9.78
N HIS A 347 2.91 -3.87 10.04
CA HIS A 347 2.00 -3.84 11.18
C HIS A 347 0.77 -4.78 11.06
N ASP A 348 0.52 -5.35 9.88
CA ASP A 348 -0.60 -6.27 9.60
C ASP A 348 -0.15 -7.72 9.39
N ASN A 349 1.16 -7.95 9.40
CA ASN A 349 1.77 -9.25 9.24
C ASN A 349 2.51 -9.66 10.52
N TRP A 350 2.60 -10.96 10.77
CA TRP A 350 3.45 -11.47 11.84
C TRP A 350 4.88 -10.94 11.69
N ARG A 351 5.53 -10.64 12.82
CA ARG A 351 6.98 -10.45 12.86
C ARG A 351 7.64 -11.67 12.23
N LEU A 352 8.41 -11.48 11.16
CA LEU A 352 9.00 -12.61 10.42
C LEU A 352 9.90 -13.47 11.33
N GLN A 353 10.60 -12.82 12.27
CA GLN A 353 11.42 -13.52 13.26
C GLN A 353 10.62 -14.48 14.14
N THR A 354 9.38 -14.14 14.55
CA THR A 354 8.52 -15.06 15.32
C THR A 354 8.32 -16.37 14.57
N LEU A 355 8.09 -16.29 13.26
CA LEU A 355 7.71 -17.44 12.45
C LEU A 355 8.91 -18.27 11.99
N THR A 356 10.07 -17.66 11.84
CA THR A 356 11.20 -18.26 11.13
C THR A 356 12.49 -18.35 11.94
N GLY A 357 12.64 -17.49 12.94
CA GLY A 357 13.87 -17.26 13.68
C GLY A 357 14.74 -16.15 13.08
N LYS A 358 15.73 -15.73 13.86
CA LYS A 358 16.58 -14.57 13.57
C LYS A 358 17.35 -14.68 12.26
N ASN A 359 17.89 -15.86 11.94
CA ASN A 359 18.70 -16.04 10.72
C ASN A 359 17.90 -15.74 9.45
N GLN A 360 16.67 -16.21 9.38
CA GLN A 360 15.78 -15.98 8.24
C GLN A 360 15.37 -14.51 8.13
N LEU A 361 15.15 -13.82 9.26
CA LEU A 361 14.97 -12.37 9.25
C LEU A 361 16.20 -11.66 8.67
N LEU A 362 17.41 -11.98 9.13
CA LEU A 362 18.66 -11.39 8.61
C LEU A 362 18.85 -11.63 7.11
N MET A 363 18.44 -12.81 6.62
CA MET A 363 18.46 -13.13 5.19
C MET A 363 17.42 -12.33 4.41
N CYS A 364 16.19 -12.22 4.90
CA CYS A 364 15.16 -11.39 4.28
C CYS A 364 15.61 -9.93 4.18
N LEU A 365 16.14 -9.37 5.28
CA LEU A 365 16.66 -8.01 5.32
C LEU A 365 17.76 -7.79 4.27
N ALA A 366 18.64 -8.77 4.06
CA ALA A 366 19.64 -8.70 3.01
C ALA A 366 19.03 -8.73 1.60
N ILE A 367 18.04 -9.61 1.36
CA ILE A 367 17.35 -9.73 0.06
C ILE A 367 16.64 -8.40 -0.29
N ILE A 368 15.80 -7.88 0.60
CA ILE A 368 15.04 -6.64 0.31
C ILE A 368 15.97 -5.43 0.14
N THR A 369 17.13 -5.43 0.82
CA THR A 369 18.10 -4.33 0.70
C THR A 369 18.74 -4.26 -0.69
N PHE A 370 18.84 -5.36 -1.44
CA PHE A 370 19.51 -5.37 -2.75
C PHE A 370 18.57 -5.65 -3.93
N TRP A 371 17.30 -5.96 -3.67
CA TRP A 371 16.32 -6.11 -4.74
C TRP A 371 15.92 -4.75 -5.37
N PRO A 372 15.54 -4.72 -6.66
CA PRO A 372 14.97 -3.52 -7.28
C PRO A 372 13.74 -3.01 -6.53
N GLY A 373 13.72 -1.73 -6.21
CA GLY A 373 12.66 -1.10 -5.41
C GLY A 373 13.18 -0.49 -4.11
N LEU A 374 12.24 -0.18 -3.24
CA LEU A 374 12.45 0.50 -1.97
C LEU A 374 12.38 -0.52 -0.82
N PRO A 375 13.48 -0.78 -0.10
CA PRO A 375 13.43 -1.64 1.09
C PRO A 375 12.62 -0.96 2.20
N LEU A 376 11.59 -1.65 2.67
CA LEU A 376 10.75 -1.21 3.78
C LEU A 376 11.09 -2.05 5.01
N HIS A 377 11.62 -1.38 6.03
CA HIS A 377 11.90 -1.95 7.35
C HIS A 377 10.78 -1.59 8.30
N TYR A 378 10.30 -2.56 9.09
CA TYR A 378 9.28 -2.33 10.10
C TYR A 378 9.92 -2.17 11.48
N ALA A 379 9.58 -1.08 12.16
CA ALA A 379 10.27 -0.66 13.38
C ALA A 379 10.19 -1.73 14.47
N GLY A 380 11.32 -1.97 15.13
CA GLY A 380 11.51 -3.04 16.11
C GLY A 380 12.13 -4.32 15.55
N ASP A 381 12.09 -4.56 14.23
CA ASP A 381 12.81 -5.71 13.66
C ASP A 381 14.33 -5.54 13.85
N GLU A 382 14.82 -4.29 13.82
CA GLU A 382 16.19 -3.92 14.14
C GLU A 382 16.56 -4.16 15.62
N GLN A 383 15.57 -4.39 16.47
CA GLN A 383 15.71 -4.62 17.91
C GLN A 383 15.43 -6.07 18.30
N ASP A 384 15.32 -6.95 17.30
CA ASP A 384 14.98 -8.36 17.50
C ASP A 384 13.61 -8.56 18.17
N LEU A 385 12.63 -7.69 17.91
CA LEU A 385 11.26 -7.91 18.38
C LEU A 385 10.68 -9.20 17.81
N GLY A 386 9.97 -9.94 18.65
CA GLY A 386 9.31 -11.20 18.32
C GLY A 386 8.13 -11.42 19.25
N THR A 387 6.95 -11.63 18.68
CA THR A 387 5.68 -11.65 19.42
C THR A 387 4.90 -12.93 19.16
N PRO A 388 4.22 -13.52 20.16
CA PRO A 388 3.58 -14.84 20.04
C PRO A 388 2.23 -14.87 19.32
N GLY A 389 1.59 -13.72 19.09
CA GLY A 389 0.23 -13.65 18.53
C GLY A 389 0.15 -13.10 17.10
N SER A 390 -1.08 -12.94 16.60
CA SER A 390 -1.35 -12.42 15.27
C SER A 390 -1.21 -10.89 15.20
N ALA A 391 -0.84 -10.38 14.03
CA ALA A 391 -0.73 -8.93 13.82
C ALA A 391 -2.07 -8.20 13.97
N LEU A 392 -3.18 -8.84 13.54
CA LEU A 392 -4.54 -8.30 13.66
C LEU A 392 -4.99 -8.16 15.12
N ASP A 393 -4.52 -9.05 16.00
CA ASP A 393 -4.74 -8.97 17.44
C ASP A 393 -3.81 -7.93 18.12
N GLY A 394 -3.06 -7.16 17.33
CA GLY A 394 -2.12 -6.13 17.79
C GLY A 394 -0.72 -6.65 18.13
N TRP A 395 -0.45 -7.95 17.93
CA TRP A 395 0.81 -8.53 18.42
C TRP A 395 2.04 -8.05 17.66
N ALA A 396 1.90 -7.69 16.38
CA ALA A 396 3.01 -7.14 15.61
C ALA A 396 3.36 -5.68 16.01
N ARG A 397 2.57 -5.04 16.89
CA ARG A 397 2.59 -3.60 17.18
C ARG A 397 3.10 -3.32 18.59
N GLU A 398 4.07 -4.12 19.04
CA GLU A 398 4.76 -3.94 20.32
C GLU A 398 5.44 -2.58 20.42
N GLU A 399 5.39 -1.98 21.62
CA GLU A 399 5.97 -0.67 21.89
C GLU A 399 7.50 -0.71 21.83
N LEU A 400 8.10 0.29 21.17
CA LEU A 400 9.55 0.48 21.19
C LEU A 400 10.06 1.07 22.51
N SER A 401 9.18 1.77 23.23
CA SER A 401 9.47 2.33 24.55
C SER A 401 9.07 1.34 25.66
N PRO A 402 9.60 1.49 26.89
CA PRO A 402 9.18 0.68 28.02
C PRO A 402 7.67 0.74 28.23
N SER A 403 7.02 -0.41 28.36
CA SER A 403 5.56 -0.51 28.44
C SER A 403 5.12 -1.47 29.51
N ILE A 404 4.23 -1.01 30.41
CA ILE A 404 3.61 -1.85 31.43
C ILE A 404 2.71 -2.91 30.79
N ALA A 405 1.99 -2.54 29.72
CA ALA A 405 1.07 -3.44 29.03
C ALA A 405 1.82 -4.60 28.40
N TRP A 406 2.94 -4.30 27.74
CA TRP A 406 3.75 -5.33 27.11
C TRP A 406 4.61 -6.09 28.11
N SER A 407 5.18 -5.47 29.15
CA SER A 407 6.00 -6.14 30.18
C SER A 407 5.28 -7.35 30.82
N ALA A 408 3.95 -7.28 30.98
CA ALA A 408 3.13 -8.38 31.51
C ALA A 408 3.08 -9.63 30.60
N VAL A 409 3.50 -9.51 29.34
CA VAL A 409 3.34 -10.50 28.29
C VAL A 409 4.70 -11.12 27.97
N ARG A 410 5.03 -12.29 28.53
CA ARG A 410 6.34 -12.95 28.29
C ARG A 410 6.53 -13.34 26.82
N THR A 411 7.07 -12.44 26.00
CA THR A 411 7.27 -12.62 24.56
C THR A 411 8.49 -13.47 24.21
N THR A 412 9.52 -13.49 25.07
CA THR A 412 10.71 -14.34 24.88
C THR A 412 11.21 -14.96 26.18
N SER A 413 12.02 -16.02 26.08
CA SER A 413 12.70 -16.64 27.22
C SER A 413 13.87 -15.82 27.79
N GLN A 414 14.28 -14.74 27.11
CA GLN A 414 15.41 -13.89 27.48
C GLN A 414 15.00 -12.56 28.14
N GLY A 415 13.71 -12.34 28.36
CA GLY A 415 13.15 -11.08 28.84
C GLY A 415 12.17 -10.47 27.84
N ASN A 416 11.42 -9.46 28.28
CA ASN A 416 10.46 -8.79 27.43
C ASN A 416 11.15 -7.61 26.72
N PRO A 417 11.03 -7.44 25.40
CA PRO A 417 11.53 -6.23 24.75
C PRO A 417 10.93 -4.95 25.36
N ALA A 418 9.70 -5.01 25.88
CA ALA A 418 9.07 -3.90 26.59
C ALA A 418 9.63 -3.57 28.00
N ASP A 419 10.58 -4.34 28.53
CA ASP A 419 11.20 -4.06 29.84
C ASP A 419 12.28 -2.95 29.74
N ARG A 420 12.61 -2.49 28.54
CA ARG A 420 13.64 -1.48 28.29
C ARG A 420 13.31 -0.61 27.08
N ASP A 421 14.12 0.41 26.89
CA ASP A 421 14.11 1.22 25.68
C ASP A 421 14.71 0.42 24.50
N ASN A 422 14.01 0.40 23.37
CA ASN A 422 14.42 -0.33 22.17
C ASN A 422 14.98 0.62 21.08
N PHE A 423 15.71 1.67 21.46
CA PHE A 423 16.52 2.46 20.53
C PHE A 423 18.02 2.09 20.63
N ASP A 424 18.32 0.80 20.81
CA ASP A 424 19.69 0.29 20.95
C ASP A 424 20.38 0.14 19.59
N MET A 425 21.26 1.09 19.27
CA MET A 425 22.08 1.07 18.06
C MET A 425 23.22 0.03 18.10
N THR A 426 23.40 -0.68 19.21
CA THR A 426 24.43 -1.72 19.37
C THR A 426 23.90 -3.14 19.17
N SER A 427 22.58 -3.29 19.03
CA SER A 427 21.93 -4.58 18.77
C SER A 427 22.56 -5.25 17.52
N ALA A 428 22.57 -6.58 17.50
CA ALA A 428 23.18 -7.31 16.39
C ALA A 428 22.43 -7.05 15.07
N THR A 429 21.09 -6.98 15.11
CA THR A 429 20.27 -6.80 13.93
C THR A 429 20.26 -5.34 13.46
N TYR A 430 20.31 -4.37 14.38
CA TYR A 430 20.54 -2.96 14.04
C TYR A 430 21.87 -2.80 13.29
N ARG A 431 22.97 -3.35 13.83
CA ARG A 431 24.28 -3.28 13.17
C ARG A 431 24.29 -4.01 11.82
N HIS A 432 23.51 -5.07 11.67
CA HIS A 432 23.32 -5.75 10.39
C HIS A 432 22.64 -4.84 9.37
N ILE A 433 21.49 -4.25 9.71
CA ILE A 433 20.77 -3.30 8.85
C ILE A 433 21.64 -2.08 8.53
N ALA A 434 22.38 -1.55 9.51
CA ALA A 434 23.29 -0.43 9.30
C ALA A 434 24.41 -0.77 8.29
N ARG A 435 24.98 -1.98 8.37
CA ARG A 435 25.98 -2.48 7.39
C ARG A 435 25.36 -2.67 6.02
N LEU A 436 24.18 -3.29 5.93
CA LEU A 436 23.45 -3.47 4.68
C LEU A 436 23.16 -2.13 4.01
N ASN A 437 22.70 -1.13 4.77
CA ASN A 437 22.44 0.22 4.26
C ASN A 437 23.72 0.96 3.85
N ALA A 438 24.82 0.78 4.57
CA ALA A 438 26.12 1.31 4.16
C ALA A 438 26.60 0.68 2.85
N LEU A 439 26.44 -0.64 2.69
CA LEU A 439 26.75 -1.36 1.47
C LEU A 439 25.85 -0.93 0.31
N ARG A 440 24.54 -0.80 0.53
CA ARG A 440 23.60 -0.29 -0.47
C ARG A 440 24.03 1.10 -0.95
N ARG A 441 24.35 2.02 -0.02
CA ARG A 441 24.85 3.36 -0.38
C ARG A 441 26.17 3.30 -1.14
N ALA A 442 27.15 2.51 -0.69
CA ALA A 442 28.44 2.40 -1.34
C ALA A 442 28.33 1.77 -2.74
N TYR A 443 27.49 0.74 -2.86
CA TYR A 443 27.18 0.09 -4.12
C TYR A 443 26.62 1.10 -5.10
N PHE A 444 25.59 1.86 -4.71
CA PHE A 444 24.97 2.86 -5.57
C PHE A 444 25.78 4.16 -5.71
N ALA A 445 26.74 4.46 -4.83
CA ALA A 445 27.52 5.71 -4.86
C ALA A 445 28.41 5.86 -6.12
N GLY A 446 29.00 4.75 -6.58
CA GLY A 446 29.81 4.73 -7.82
C GLY A 446 29.00 4.99 -9.08
N PHE A 447 27.68 4.96 -8.96
CA PHE A 447 26.77 5.26 -10.03
C PHE A 447 26.37 6.74 -10.07
N GLY A 448 26.81 7.67 -9.21
CA GLY A 448 26.49 9.11 -9.35
C GLY A 448 24.98 9.50 -9.35
N SER A 449 24.65 10.76 -9.08
CA SER A 449 23.23 11.21 -8.99
C SER A 449 22.47 11.21 -10.33
N ALA A 450 23.18 11.00 -11.45
CA ALA A 450 22.63 10.87 -12.80
C ALA A 450 22.68 9.42 -13.33
N THR A 451 23.36 8.51 -12.63
CA THR A 451 23.69 7.17 -13.13
C THR A 451 23.30 6.06 -12.13
N CYS A 452 22.90 6.37 -10.88
CA CYS A 452 22.07 5.49 -10.05
C CYS A 452 20.81 5.03 -10.81
N ASP A 453 20.40 5.87 -11.77
CA ASP A 453 19.17 5.77 -12.53
C ASP A 453 19.37 5.18 -13.94
N GLN A 454 20.60 4.79 -14.27
CA GLN A 454 20.97 3.95 -15.43
C GLN A 454 21.39 2.54 -15.00
N VAL A 455 20.99 2.10 -13.81
CA VAL A 455 21.10 0.69 -13.47
C VAL A 455 20.08 -0.08 -14.33
N GLY A 456 20.44 -0.33 -15.60
CA GLY A 456 20.15 -1.63 -16.16
C GLY A 456 20.72 -2.64 -15.16
N THR A 457 19.93 -3.66 -14.78
CA THR A 457 20.23 -4.49 -13.61
C THR A 457 21.72 -4.79 -13.50
N PRO A 458 22.30 -4.56 -12.32
CA PRO A 458 23.71 -4.22 -12.22
C PRO A 458 24.63 -5.43 -12.47
N LEU A 459 25.82 -5.18 -13.03
CA LEU A 459 26.93 -6.15 -13.04
C LEU A 459 27.41 -6.36 -11.59
N PRO A 460 27.63 -7.60 -11.11
CA PRO A 460 28.34 -7.85 -9.88
C PRO A 460 29.82 -7.62 -10.14
N GLN A 461 30.36 -6.53 -9.62
CA GLN A 461 31.79 -6.43 -9.29
C GLN A 461 32.03 -6.42 -7.77
N ILE A 462 31.06 -6.87 -6.97
CA ILE A 462 31.34 -7.25 -5.59
C ILE A 462 31.59 -8.76 -5.61
N GLU A 463 32.87 -9.14 -5.59
CA GLU A 463 33.24 -10.51 -5.23
C GLU A 463 32.61 -10.83 -3.87
N ASP A 464 31.61 -11.71 -3.92
CA ASP A 464 30.95 -12.39 -2.80
C ASP A 464 30.35 -11.51 -1.68
N VAL A 465 29.12 -11.05 -1.92
CA VAL A 465 28.14 -10.73 -0.84
C VAL A 465 28.00 -11.90 0.14
N SER A 466 28.24 -13.14 -0.31
CA SER A 466 28.29 -14.36 0.52
C SER A 466 29.36 -14.30 1.63
N THR A 467 30.51 -13.68 1.36
CA THR A 467 31.62 -13.51 2.32
C THR A 467 31.32 -12.42 3.34
N ILE A 468 30.62 -11.36 2.91
CA ILE A 468 30.24 -10.22 3.78
C ILE A 468 29.12 -10.61 4.74
N LEU A 469 28.17 -11.43 4.29
CA LEU A 469 27.04 -11.88 5.11
C LEU A 469 27.38 -13.10 5.98
N GLY A 470 28.45 -13.84 5.67
CA GLY A 470 28.86 -15.06 6.38
C GLY A 470 28.04 -16.30 5.99
N TRP A 471 27.41 -16.28 4.81
CA TRP A 471 26.46 -17.29 4.37
C TRP A 471 26.97 -17.89 3.04
N PRO A 472 27.65 -19.05 3.05
CA PRO A 472 28.40 -19.59 1.91
C PRO A 472 27.55 -20.13 0.74
N GLY A 473 26.34 -19.61 0.51
CA GLY A 473 25.40 -20.11 -0.50
C GLY A 473 24.51 -19.08 -1.22
N LEU A 474 24.55 -17.79 -0.86
CA LEU A 474 23.79 -16.75 -1.54
C LEU A 474 24.70 -15.96 -2.49
N ARG A 475 24.49 -16.06 -3.81
CA ARG A 475 25.21 -15.26 -4.81
C ARG A 475 24.25 -14.39 -5.59
N PHE A 476 24.60 -13.12 -5.76
CA PHE A 476 23.95 -12.20 -6.69
C PHE A 476 24.76 -12.18 -7.98
N CYS A 477 24.20 -12.65 -9.09
CA CYS A 477 24.89 -12.71 -10.39
C CYS A 477 24.09 -11.96 -11.48
N ARG A 478 24.79 -11.36 -12.46
CA ARG A 478 24.21 -10.85 -13.72
C ARG A 478 24.60 -11.77 -14.87
N CYS A 479 23.67 -12.08 -15.76
CA CYS A 479 23.96 -12.64 -17.08
C CYS A 479 24.31 -11.52 -18.07
N ASP A 480 25.47 -11.60 -18.71
CA ASP A 480 25.90 -10.65 -19.75
C ASP A 480 25.30 -11.04 -21.12
N THR A 481 24.41 -10.21 -21.68
CA THR A 481 23.68 -10.48 -22.94
C THR A 481 24.40 -9.97 -24.20
N ARG A 482 25.73 -10.09 -24.28
CA ARG A 482 26.50 -9.75 -25.50
C ARG A 482 26.09 -10.51 -26.79
N ALA A 483 25.10 -11.41 -26.72
CA ALA A 483 24.47 -12.05 -27.88
C ALA A 483 23.20 -11.34 -28.42
N CYS A 484 22.76 -10.21 -27.83
CA CYS A 484 21.51 -9.52 -28.21
C CYS A 484 21.66 -8.45 -29.31
N THR A 485 22.57 -8.62 -30.26
CA THR A 485 22.71 -7.71 -31.41
C THR A 485 21.65 -7.90 -32.51
N ALA A 486 20.77 -8.91 -32.39
CA ALA A 486 19.83 -9.28 -33.45
C ALA A 486 18.37 -8.80 -33.24
N VAL A 487 18.02 -8.25 -32.07
CA VAL A 487 16.66 -7.81 -31.75
C VAL A 487 16.75 -6.41 -31.17
N GLY A 488 16.18 -5.42 -31.87
CA GLY A 488 16.42 -3.99 -31.64
C GLY A 488 16.25 -3.47 -30.20
N PRO A 489 16.64 -2.21 -29.95
CA PRO A 489 16.97 -1.66 -28.63
C PRO A 489 15.84 -1.63 -27.57
N ALA A 490 14.60 -1.98 -27.92
CA ALA A 490 13.44 -1.90 -27.03
C ALA A 490 13.14 -3.18 -26.21
N ARG A 491 13.96 -4.25 -26.29
CA ARG A 491 13.64 -5.55 -25.64
C ARG A 491 14.80 -6.21 -24.88
N CYS A 492 15.78 -5.44 -24.41
CA CYS A 492 16.80 -5.96 -23.50
C CYS A 492 16.38 -5.69 -22.05
N HIS A 493 15.56 -6.57 -21.47
CA HIS A 493 15.42 -6.62 -20.02
C HIS A 493 16.71 -7.25 -19.46
N GLN A 494 17.38 -6.54 -18.56
CA GLN A 494 18.52 -7.07 -17.84
C GLN A 494 17.96 -7.74 -16.57
N ASP A 495 18.31 -8.99 -16.27
CA ASP A 495 17.77 -9.73 -15.12
C ASP A 495 18.75 -9.79 -13.93
N LEU A 496 18.25 -9.57 -12.70
CA LEU A 496 18.96 -9.86 -11.46
C LEU A 496 18.65 -11.32 -11.07
N LEU A 497 19.64 -12.21 -11.08
CA LEU A 497 19.49 -13.61 -10.65
C LEU A 497 20.02 -13.79 -9.23
N ILE A 498 19.16 -14.24 -8.32
CA ILE A 498 19.53 -14.71 -6.97
C ILE A 498 19.76 -16.22 -7.07
N PHE A 499 20.97 -16.68 -6.76
CA PHE A 499 21.27 -18.11 -6.66
C PHE A 499 21.35 -18.55 -5.20
N TRP A 500 20.70 -19.67 -4.90
CA TRP A 500 20.85 -20.43 -3.67
C TRP A 500 21.63 -21.72 -3.97
N ARG A 501 22.66 -22.05 -3.17
CA ARG A 501 23.41 -23.30 -3.34
C ARG A 501 22.48 -24.51 -3.16
N GLY A 502 22.31 -25.25 -4.26
CA GLY A 502 21.44 -26.42 -4.43
C GLY A 502 21.05 -26.62 -5.90
N CYS A 503 21.06 -25.55 -6.70
CA CYS A 503 20.91 -25.60 -8.14
C CYS A 503 22.30 -25.63 -8.81
N ASP A 504 22.68 -26.79 -9.31
CA ASP A 504 23.90 -26.94 -10.10
C ASP A 504 23.74 -26.24 -11.45
N ILE A 505 24.66 -25.33 -11.79
CA ILE A 505 24.62 -24.50 -13.02
C ILE A 505 25.24 -25.28 -14.19
N GLN A 506 24.82 -26.53 -14.37
CA GLN A 506 25.10 -27.31 -15.59
C GLN A 506 23.85 -27.77 -16.33
N GLY A 507 22.66 -27.32 -15.91
CA GLY A 507 21.38 -27.70 -16.54
C GLY A 507 20.32 -26.60 -16.55
N ALA A 508 20.71 -25.32 -16.50
CA ALA A 508 19.74 -24.23 -16.69
C ALA A 508 19.34 -24.17 -18.17
N ASP A 509 18.34 -24.97 -18.53
CA ASP A 509 17.53 -24.76 -19.72
C ASP A 509 16.95 -23.35 -19.64
N ILE A 510 17.60 -22.42 -20.34
CA ILE A 510 16.95 -21.19 -20.79
C ILE A 510 15.78 -21.66 -21.64
N TRP A 511 14.57 -21.58 -21.09
CA TRP A 511 13.33 -21.94 -21.75
C TRP A 511 13.11 -21.00 -22.94
N ARG A 512 13.78 -21.29 -24.07
CA ARG A 512 13.35 -20.83 -25.38
C ARG A 512 12.11 -21.63 -25.70
N GLY A 513 10.99 -20.93 -25.89
CA GLY A 513 9.78 -21.53 -26.42
C GLY A 513 10.05 -22.19 -27.77
N SER A 514 10.32 -23.49 -27.76
CA SER A 514 10.02 -24.45 -28.81
C SER A 514 10.44 -25.84 -28.34
N SER A 515 9.49 -26.76 -28.34
CA SER A 515 9.61 -28.22 -28.14
C SER A 515 11.00 -28.83 -28.41
N GLN A 516 11.60 -29.49 -27.40
CA GLN A 516 12.07 -30.88 -27.42
C GLN A 516 12.93 -31.18 -26.18
N THR A 517 12.55 -32.24 -25.47
CA THR A 517 13.25 -32.82 -24.31
C THR A 517 14.45 -33.68 -24.74
N LYS A 518 15.57 -33.61 -24.00
CA LYS A 518 16.58 -34.69 -23.93
C LYS A 518 17.13 -34.87 -22.52
N SER A 519 17.38 -36.12 -22.16
CA SER A 519 17.70 -36.65 -20.83
C SER A 519 19.14 -36.40 -20.38
N VAL A 520 19.31 -36.25 -19.07
CA VAL A 520 20.59 -36.19 -18.35
C VAL A 520 21.14 -37.61 -18.15
N SER A 521 22.33 -37.88 -18.68
CA SER A 521 23.25 -38.90 -18.21
C SER A 521 24.61 -38.24 -17.99
N ASP A 522 25.17 -38.50 -16.81
CA ASP A 522 26.55 -38.28 -16.37
C ASP A 522 26.80 -37.12 -15.39
N CYS A 523 27.48 -37.53 -14.30
CA CYS A 523 28.16 -36.78 -13.22
C CYS A 523 27.26 -36.22 -12.12
N GLY A 524 27.44 -36.52 -10.83
CA GLY A 524 28.55 -37.18 -10.12
C GLY A 524 28.67 -36.54 -8.74
#